data_AF-A0A9D1QXR0-F1
#
_entry.id   AF-A0A9D1QXR0-F1
#
_cell.length_a   1.000
_cell.length_b   1.000
_cell.length_c   1.000
_cell.angle_alpha   90.00
_cell.angle_beta   90.00
_cell.angle_gamma   90.00
#
_symmetry.space_group_name_H-M   'P 1'
#
loop_
_entity.id
_entity.type
_entity.pdbx_description
1 polymer ?
#
loop_
_entity_poly.entity_id
_entity_poly.type
_entity_poly.pdbx_seq_one_letter_code
_entity_poly.pdbx_strand_id
1 'polypeptide(L)' 'MYKAKVHFDTVVDVKKFVNICNSVSFDVDLLSGRYVVDGKSIMGLFSLDLSKPVELQADCGPDDEFVTKIASYLVP' A
#
# COMPACT_ATOMS: atom_id res chain seq x y z
N MET A 1 -8.26 -4.90 -10.85
CA MET A 1 -6.95 -5.17 -10.25
C MET A 1 -5.91 -4.14 -10.73
N TYR A 2 -5.59 -3.20 -9.85
CA TYR A 2 -4.55 -2.20 -10.00
C TYR A 2 -3.24 -2.73 -9.40
N LYS A 3 -2.10 -2.42 -10.03
CA LYS A 3 -0.77 -2.83 -9.58
C LYS A 3 0.21 -1.67 -9.65
N ALA A 4 1.00 -1.48 -8.60
CA ALA A 4 2.02 -0.45 -8.54
C ALA A 4 3.15 -0.82 -7.58
N LYS A 5 4.17 0.02 -7.50
CA LYS A 5 5.15 -0.01 -6.41
C LYS A 5 4.95 1.20 -5.51
N VAL A 6 5.08 0.99 -4.21
CA VAL A 6 4.99 2.05 -3.21
C VAL A 6 6.22 2.09 -2.31
N HIS A 7 6.59 3.28 -1.87
CA HIS A 7 7.64 3.51 -0.88
C HIS A 7 7.14 4.46 0.22
N PHE A 8 7.66 4.26 1.44
CA PHE A 8 7.28 5.04 2.61
C PHE A 8 8.55 5.56 3.29
N ASP A 9 8.72 6.88 3.31
CA ASP A 9 9.89 7.52 3.92
C ASP A 9 9.81 7.55 5.45
N THR A 10 8.60 7.66 5.99
CA THR A 10 8.38 7.84 7.42
C THR A 10 7.32 6.93 8.01
N VAL A 11 7.40 6.74 9.33
CA VAL A 11 6.35 6.07 10.13
C VAL A 11 4.99 6.79 10.00
N VAL A 12 4.99 8.10 9.76
CA VAL A 12 3.76 8.88 9.56
C VAL A 12 3.12 8.52 8.22
N ASP A 13 3.92 8.25 7.18
CA ASP A 13 3.42 7.84 5.87
C ASP A 13 2.76 6.47 5.93
N VAL A 14 3.38 5.51 6.62
CA VAL A 14 2.79 4.19 6.88
C VAL A 14 1.42 4.32 7.55
N LYS A 15 1.30 5.15 8.60
CA LYS A 15 0.02 5.37 9.29
C LYS A 15 -1.04 5.99 8.36
N LYS A 16 -0.67 6.99 7.57
CA LYS A 16 -1.59 7.64 6.63
C LYS A 16 -2.04 6.68 5.53
N PHE A 17 -1.12 5.90 4.96
CA PHE A 17 -1.42 4.89 3.95
C PHE A 17 -2.38 3.83 4.47
N VAL A 18 -2.15 3.29 5.68
CA VAL A 18 -3.05 2.33 6.32
C VAL A 18 -4.44 2.92 6.51
N ASN A 19 -4.54 4.20 6.92
CA ASN A 19 -5.84 4.86 7.04
C ASN A 19 -6.56 4.99 5.70
N ILE A 20 -5.84 5.27 4.60
CA ILE A 20 -6.41 5.28 3.25
C ILE A 20 -6.92 3.88 2.89
N CYS A 21 -6.13 2.83 3.12
CA CYS A 21 -6.54 1.46 2.85
C CYS A 21 -7.76 1.02 3.68
N ASN A 22 -7.89 1.48 4.92
CA ASN A 22 -9.07 1.20 5.75
C ASN A 22 -10.33 1.92 5.27
N SER A 23 -10.20 2.95 4.43
CA SER A 23 -11.35 3.69 3.87
C SER A 23 -12.00 3.01 2.67
N VAL A 24 -11.39 1.96 2.13
CA VAL A 24 -11.89 1.24 0.93
C VAL A 24 -12.43 -0.15 1.28
N SER A 25 -13.44 -0.59 0.54
CA SER A 25 -14.12 -1.87 0.76
C SER A 25 -13.44 -3.06 0.09
N PHE A 26 -12.57 -2.82 -0.89
CA PHE A 26 -11.82 -3.85 -1.61
C PHE A 26 -10.51 -4.21 -0.91
N ASP A 27 -9.89 -5.29 -1.37
CA ASP A 27 -8.62 -5.79 -0.84
C ASP A 27 -7.43 -5.00 -1.40
N VAL A 28 -6.47 -4.73 -0.52
CA VAL A 28 -5.20 -4.06 -0.83
C VAL A 28 -4.09 -4.89 -0.21
N ASP A 29 -3.29 -5.54 -1.03
CA ASP A 29 -2.17 -6.37 -0.60
C ASP A 29 -0.84 -5.67 -0.87
N LEU A 30 0.08 -5.79 0.08
CA LEU A 30 1.48 -5.41 -0.10
C LEU A 30 2.36 -6.65 -0.13
N LEU A 31 3.23 -6.73 -1.15
CA LEU A 31 4.14 -7.84 -1.35
C LEU A 31 5.59 -7.38 -1.24
N SER A 32 6.36 -8.10 -0.41
CA SER A 32 7.81 -7.94 -0.30
C SER A 32 8.49 -9.31 -0.30
N GLY A 33 9.07 -9.68 -1.43
CA GLY A 33 9.66 -11.01 -1.64
C GLY A 33 8.62 -12.13 -1.49
N ARG A 34 8.73 -12.91 -0.41
CA ARG A 34 7.80 -14.03 -0.11
C ARG A 34 6.63 -13.64 0.78
N TYR A 35 6.63 -12.43 1.30
CA TYR A 35 5.64 -11.95 2.26
C TYR A 35 4.52 -11.23 1.53
N VAL A 36 3.29 -11.56 1.90
CA VAL A 36 2.07 -10.86 1.51
C VAL A 36 1.38 -10.41 2.78
N VAL A 37 1.07 -9.12 2.88
CA VAL A 37 0.40 -8.54 4.04
C VAL A 37 -0.78 -7.69 3.61
N ASP A 38 -1.80 -7.68 4.45
CA ASP A 38 -2.96 -6.80 4.30
C ASP A 38 -2.55 -5.33 4.49
N GLY A 39 -2.78 -4.51 3.46
CA GLY A 39 -2.53 -3.07 3.44
C GLY A 39 -3.33 -2.29 4.47
N LYS A 40 -4.39 -2.88 5.04
CA LYS A 40 -5.20 -2.33 6.14
C LYS A 40 -4.58 -2.60 7.51
N SER A 41 -3.57 -3.48 7.61
CA SER A 41 -2.92 -3.85 8.86
C SER A 41 -1.61 -3.08 9.08
N ILE A 42 -1.62 -2.12 10.00
CA ILE A 42 -0.40 -1.41 10.41
C ILE A 42 0.69 -2.34 10.96
N MET A 43 0.30 -3.41 11.65
CA MET A 43 1.24 -4.42 12.14
C MET A 43 1.84 -5.24 10.99
N GLY A 44 1.05 -5.51 9.94
CA GLY A 44 1.51 -6.15 8.71
C GLY A 44 2.55 -5.31 7.98
N LEU A 45 2.32 -4.00 7.83
CA LEU A 45 3.31 -3.12 7.18
C LEU A 45 4.64 -3.07 7.94
N PHE A 46 4.61 -3.03 9.28
CA PHE A 46 5.85 -3.03 10.08
C PHE A 46 6.59 -4.37 10.08
N SER A 47 5.96 -5.47 9.65
CA SER A 47 6.66 -6.75 9.49
C SER A 47 7.38 -6.88 8.15
N LEU A 48 7.11 -5.96 7.20
CA LEU A 48 7.81 -5.90 5.92
C LEU A 48 9.14 -5.15 6.02
N ASP A 49 10.08 -5.52 5.14
CA ASP A 49 11.23 -4.68 4.83
C ASP A 49 10.79 -3.49 3.96
N LEU A 50 10.55 -2.35 4.60
CA LEU A 50 10.16 -1.09 3.95
C LEU A 50 11.37 -0.25 3.50
N SER A 51 12.61 -0.76 3.63
CA SER A 51 13.82 -0.06 3.15
C SER A 51 13.88 0.05 1.61
N LYS A 52 13.04 -0.73 0.92
CA LYS A 52 12.90 -0.75 -0.53
C LYS A 52 11.43 -0.60 -0.91
N PRO A 53 11.12 -0.18 -2.13
CA PRO A 53 9.76 -0.20 -2.63
C PRO A 53 9.13 -1.59 -2.53
N VAL A 54 7.86 -1.65 -2.14
CA VAL A 54 7.06 -2.87 -2.07
C VAL A 54 6.01 -2.87 -3.16
N GLU A 55 5.63 -4.05 -3.64
CA GLU A 55 4.57 -4.17 -4.64
C GLU A 55 3.21 -4.00 -3.96
N LEU A 56 2.34 -3.24 -4.59
CA LEU A 56 0.96 -3.03 -4.18
C LEU A 56 0.04 -3.68 -5.22
N GLN A 57 -0.93 -4.45 -4.74
CA GLN A 57 -2.04 -4.96 -5.54
C GLN A 57 -3.35 -4.56 -4.89
N ALA A 58 -4.24 -3.92 -5.65
CA ALA A 58 -5.55 -3.51 -5.16
C ALA A 58 -6.65 -4.02 -6.09
N ASP A 59 -7.76 -4.50 -5.54
CA ASP A 59 -8.90 -4.94 -6.34
C ASP A 59 -9.82 -3.77 -6.76
N CYS A 60 -9.21 -2.78 -7.41
CA CYS A 60 -9.89 -1.62 -7.98
C CYS A 60 -9.48 -1.38 -9.44
N GLY A 61 -10.13 -0.39 -10.08
CA GLY A 61 -9.74 0.13 -11.39
C GLY A 61 -8.62 1.18 -11.29
N PRO A 62 -7.94 1.51 -12.41
CA PRO A 62 -6.90 2.54 -12.43
C PRO A 62 -7.45 3.96 -12.17
N ASP A 63 -8.73 4.20 -12.46
CA ASP A 63 -9.40 5.49 -12.27
C ASP A 63 -10.05 5.64 -10.88
N ASP A 64 -9.79 4.71 -9.96
CA ASP A 64 -10.35 4.74 -8.61
C ASP A 64 -9.75 5.89 -7.77
N GLU A 65 -10.58 6.53 -6.92
CA GLU A 65 -10.14 7.60 -6.02
C GLU A 65 -8.99 7.15 -5.11
N PHE A 66 -8.94 5.86 -4.75
CA PHE A 66 -7.84 5.25 -4.02
C PHE A 66 -6.49 5.51 -4.67
N VAL A 67 -6.39 5.34 -6.00
CA VAL A 67 -5.14 5.54 -6.76
C VAL A 67 -4.66 6.99 -6.63
N THR A 68 -5.59 7.95 -6.65
CA THR A 68 -5.29 9.36 -6.42
C THR A 68 -4.79 9.60 -4.99
N LYS A 69 -5.42 8.98 -3.99
CA LYS A 69 -5.06 9.15 -2.56
C LYS A 69 -3.67 8.61 -2.23
N ILE A 70 -3.23 7.55 -2.92
CA ILE A 70 -1.90 6.94 -2.69
C ILE A 70 -0.80 7.50 -3.59
N ALA A 71 -1.10 8.49 -4.45
CA ALA A 71 -0.18 8.98 -5.47
C ALA A 71 1.19 9.44 -4.92
N SER A 72 1.22 9.99 -3.70
CA SER A 72 2.45 10.41 -3.03
C SER A 72 3.40 9.28 -2.65
N TYR A 73 2.91 8.03 -2.62
CA TYR A 73 3.70 6.86 -2.27
C TYR A 73 4.17 6.09 -3.51
N LEU A 74 3.62 6.39 -4.69
CA LEU A 74 3.95 5.69 -5.92
C LEU A 74 5.38 5.99 -6.35
N VAL A 75 6.08 4.94 -6.79
CA VAL A 75 7.43 5.06 -7.35
C VAL A 75 7.50 4.40 -8.74
N PRO A 76 8.47 4.81 -9.58
CA PRO A 76 8.66 4.24 -10.92
C PRO A 76 8.87 2.72 -10.97
#